data_AF-A0A519G6I8-F1
#
_entry.id   AF-A0A519G6I8-F1
#
_cell.length_a   1.000
_cell.length_b   1.000
_cell.length_c   1.000
_cell.angle_alpha   90.00
_cell.angle_beta   90.00
_cell.angle_gamma   90.00
#
_symmetry.space_group_name_H-M   'P 1'
#
loop_
_entity.id
_entity.type
_entity.pdbx_description
1 polymer ?
#
loop_
_entity_poly.entity_id
_entity_poly.type
_entity_poly.pdbx_seq_one_letter_code
_entity_poly.pdbx_strand_id
1 'polypeptide(L)'
;MSGSEHTADERHQRWEQQERAAQAATRDIADVPAVEVITTAAVHLMSAAAVKVGLADSPETQTDLDEARKLINALAGLITAGAPEISDMHARSLRDGLRSVQLAERELH
;
A
#
# COMPACT_ATOMS: atom_id res chain seq x y z
N MET A 1 18.61 37.63 21.79
CA MET A 1 17.88 36.46 22.31
C MET A 1 16.57 36.15 21.58
N SER A 2 16.19 36.86 20.51
CA SER A 2 14.85 36.74 19.87
C SER A 2 14.70 35.65 18.78
N GLY A 3 15.80 35.14 18.20
CA GLY A 3 15.72 34.16 17.09
C GLY A 3 15.46 32.72 17.54
N SER A 4 15.70 32.39 18.81
CA SER A 4 15.54 31.02 19.34
C SER A 4 14.08 30.69 19.65
N GLU A 5 13.30 31.66 20.12
CA GLU A 5 11.89 31.48 20.52
C GLU A 5 10.98 31.32 19.29
N HIS A 6 11.20 32.10 18.23
CA HIS A 6 10.40 32.01 16.99
C HIS A 6 10.49 30.64 16.31
N THR A 7 11.68 30.02 16.31
CA THR A 7 11.87 28.67 15.74
C THR A 7 11.24 27.57 16.59
N ALA A 8 11.08 27.77 17.89
CA ALA A 8 10.43 26.81 18.78
C ALA A 8 8.90 26.81 18.56
N ASP A 9 8.30 27.98 18.39
CA ASP A 9 6.88 28.14 18.09
C ASP A 9 6.51 27.55 16.72
N GLU A 10 7.31 27.78 15.68
CA GLU A 10 7.08 27.19 14.34
C GLU A 10 7.13 25.66 14.34
N ARG A 11 8.06 25.07 15.11
CA ARG A 11 8.14 23.61 15.26
C ARG A 11 6.92 23.05 16.00
N HIS A 12 6.45 23.75 17.04
CA HIS A 12 5.24 23.36 17.78
C HIS A 12 3.99 23.42 16.90
N GLN A 13 3.83 24.49 16.12
CA GLN A 13 2.71 24.64 15.20
C GLN A 13 2.71 23.58 14.08
N ARG A 14 3.89 23.20 13.57
CA ARG A 14 4.00 22.09 12.60
C ARG A 14 3.65 20.74 13.22
N TRP A 15 4.08 20.49 14.46
CA TRP A 15 3.73 19.28 15.20
C TRP A 15 2.22 19.19 15.40
N GLU A 16 1.59 20.25 15.89
CA GLU A 16 0.13 20.32 16.09
C GLU A 16 -0.66 20.16 14.78
N GLN A 17 -0.13 20.66 13.65
CA GLN A 17 -0.74 20.45 12.33
C GLN A 17 -0.62 19.00 11.87
N GLN A 18 0.54 18.37 12.06
CA GLN A 18 0.74 16.95 11.76
C GLN A 18 -0.18 16.07 12.62
N GLU A 19 -0.29 16.39 13.91
CA GLU A 19 -1.12 15.65 14.85
C GLU A 19 -2.61 15.79 14.50
N ARG A 20 -3.07 17.00 14.15
CA ARG A 20 -4.44 17.21 13.65
C ARG A 20 -4.70 16.47 12.34
N ALA A 21 -3.76 16.46 11.41
CA ALA A 21 -3.91 15.73 10.14
C ALA A 21 -3.97 14.21 10.36
N ALA A 22 -3.14 13.68 11.26
CA ALA A 22 -3.15 12.26 11.63
C ALA A 22 -4.47 11.86 12.33
N GLN A 23 -4.96 12.70 13.24
CA GLN A 23 -6.26 12.49 13.90
C GLN A 23 -7.42 12.51 12.91
N ALA A 24 -7.41 13.45 11.95
CA ALA A 24 -8.43 13.52 10.89
C ALA A 24 -8.43 12.26 10.03
N ALA A 25 -7.27 11.82 9.53
CA ALA A 25 -7.13 10.58 8.76
C ALA A 25 -7.58 9.34 9.55
N THR A 26 -7.35 9.31 10.87
CA THR A 26 -7.80 8.21 11.74
C THR A 26 -9.32 8.17 11.89
N ARG A 27 -9.99 9.33 11.91
CA ARG A 27 -11.46 9.37 11.93
C ARG A 27 -12.02 8.94 10.57
N ASP A 28 -11.42 9.41 9.49
CA ASP A 28 -11.85 9.05 8.14
C ASP A 28 -11.77 7.54 7.92
N ILE A 29 -10.69 6.87 8.34
CA ILE A 29 -10.57 5.40 8.20
C ILE A 29 -11.56 4.63 9.09
N ALA A 30 -12.00 5.20 10.22
CA ALA A 30 -13.00 4.57 11.08
C ALA A 30 -14.38 4.50 10.42
N ASP A 31 -14.65 5.40 9.46
CA ASP A 31 -15.90 5.44 8.71
C ASP A 31 -15.84 4.59 7.41
N VAL A 32 -14.68 4.04 7.05
CA VAL A 32 -14.51 3.20 5.85
C VAL A 32 -14.89 1.74 6.14
N PRO A 33 -15.74 1.10 5.31
CA PRO A 33 -16.05 -0.32 5.44
C PRO A 33 -14.79 -1.19 5.38
N ALA A 34 -14.71 -2.21 6.24
CA ALA A 34 -13.54 -3.10 6.30
C ALA A 34 -13.21 -3.74 4.94
N VAL A 35 -14.22 -4.10 4.14
CA VAL A 35 -14.02 -4.65 2.79
C VAL A 35 -13.31 -3.66 1.86
N GLU A 36 -13.59 -2.37 1.97
CA GLU A 36 -12.95 -1.32 1.17
C GLU A 36 -11.50 -1.09 1.59
N VAL A 37 -11.22 -1.15 2.89
CA VAL A 37 -9.84 -1.10 3.42
C VAL A 37 -9.03 -2.29 2.88
N ILE A 38 -9.59 -3.49 2.94
CA ILE A 38 -8.94 -4.72 2.48
C ILE A 38 -8.68 -4.67 0.97
N THR A 39 -9.67 -4.30 0.15
CA THR A 39 -9.52 -4.25 -1.31
C THR A 39 -8.52 -3.16 -1.73
N THR A 40 -8.53 -2.01 -1.07
CA THR A 40 -7.56 -0.93 -1.31
C THR A 40 -6.14 -1.37 -0.98
N ALA A 41 -5.94 -2.02 0.18
CA ALA A 41 -4.64 -2.56 0.56
C ALA A 41 -4.15 -3.62 -0.44
N ALA A 42 -5.05 -4.50 -0.92
CA ALA A 42 -4.71 -5.50 -1.92
C ALA A 42 -4.27 -4.87 -3.26
N VAL A 43 -4.95 -3.80 -3.71
CA VAL A 43 -4.56 -3.04 -4.91
C VAL A 43 -3.18 -2.41 -4.73
N HIS A 44 -2.90 -1.77 -3.59
CA HIS A 44 -1.59 -1.17 -3.32
C HIS A 44 -0.46 -2.21 -3.31
N LEU A 45 -0.67 -3.37 -2.67
CA LEU A 45 0.30 -4.45 -2.69
C LEU A 45 0.54 -4.98 -4.11
N MET A 46 -0.52 -5.12 -4.91
CA MET A 46 -0.42 -5.56 -6.30
C MET A 46 0.34 -4.55 -7.17
N SER A 47 0.01 -3.26 -7.08
CA SER A 47 0.70 -2.20 -7.81
C SER A 47 2.18 -2.13 -7.44
N ALA A 48 2.50 -2.22 -6.14
CA ALA A 48 3.89 -2.26 -5.68
C ALA A 48 4.63 -3.50 -6.21
N ALA A 49 4.01 -4.69 -6.16
CA ALA A 49 4.60 -5.90 -6.73
C ALA A 49 4.81 -5.79 -8.25
N ALA A 50 3.85 -5.22 -8.98
CA ALA A 50 3.96 -4.99 -10.42
C ALA A 50 5.12 -4.05 -10.78
N VAL A 51 5.37 -3.00 -9.98
CA VAL A 51 6.56 -2.15 -10.13
C VAL A 51 7.83 -2.97 -9.91
N LYS A 52 7.87 -3.78 -8.85
CA LYS A 52 9.06 -4.56 -8.47
C LYS A 52 9.39 -5.71 -9.42
N VAL A 53 8.41 -6.23 -10.17
CA VAL A 53 8.62 -7.23 -11.24
C VAL A 53 8.76 -6.60 -12.63
N GLY A 54 8.86 -5.27 -12.73
CA GLY A 54 9.11 -4.58 -13.99
C GLY A 54 7.91 -4.49 -14.94
N LEU A 55 6.68 -4.67 -14.44
CA LEU A 55 5.44 -4.52 -15.21
C LEU A 55 4.91 -3.08 -15.23
N ALA A 56 5.46 -2.19 -14.40
CA ALA A 56 5.10 -0.77 -14.33
C ALA A 56 6.17 0.12 -14.97
N ASP A 57 5.98 1.43 -14.89
CA ASP A 57 6.87 2.42 -15.48
C ASP A 57 8.31 2.33 -14.91
N SER A 58 9.30 2.58 -15.76
CA SER A 58 10.74 2.56 -15.42
C SER A 58 11.27 1.26 -14.78
N PRO A 59 11.08 0.09 -15.43
CA PRO A 59 11.56 -1.20 -14.92
C PRO A 59 13.08 -1.24 -14.68
N GLU A 60 13.85 -0.46 -15.45
CA GLU A 60 15.32 -0.38 -15.35
C GLU A 60 15.84 0.17 -14.01
N THR A 61 15.03 0.90 -13.25
CA THR A 61 15.45 1.47 -11.96
C THR A 61 14.67 0.93 -10.76
N GLN A 62 13.52 0.30 -10.99
CA GLN A 62 12.59 -0.07 -9.91
C GLN A 62 12.47 -1.57 -9.66
N THR A 63 12.94 -2.41 -10.61
CA THR A 63 12.86 -3.87 -10.50
C THR A 63 13.70 -4.39 -9.32
N ASP A 64 13.08 -5.18 -8.47
CA ASP A 64 13.68 -5.83 -7.30
C ASP A 64 12.86 -7.07 -6.95
N LEU A 65 13.35 -8.25 -7.37
CA LEU A 65 12.61 -9.51 -7.21
C LEU A 65 12.48 -9.95 -5.75
N ASP A 66 13.42 -9.57 -4.89
CA ASP A 66 13.37 -9.91 -3.48
C ASP A 66 12.30 -9.09 -2.75
N GLU A 67 12.14 -7.81 -3.09
CA GLU A 67 11.02 -6.99 -2.64
C GLU A 67 9.70 -7.44 -3.26
N ALA A 68 9.68 -7.79 -4.55
CA ALA A 68 8.49 -8.33 -5.21
C ALA A 68 7.95 -9.56 -4.48
N ARG A 69 8.83 -10.50 -4.10
CA ARG A 69 8.42 -11.74 -3.43
C ARG A 69 7.75 -11.49 -2.08
N LYS A 70 8.23 -10.51 -1.31
CA LYS A 70 7.62 -10.11 -0.03
C LYS A 70 6.20 -9.59 -0.24
N LEU A 71 6.03 -8.71 -1.24
CA LEU A 71 4.73 -8.10 -1.58
C LEU A 71 3.74 -9.14 -2.12
N ILE A 72 4.18 -10.02 -3.02
CA ILE A 72 3.39 -11.12 -3.59
C ILE A 72 2.90 -12.05 -2.47
N ASN A 73 3.78 -12.42 -1.53
CA ASN A 73 3.41 -13.29 -0.40
C ASN A 73 2.40 -12.62 0.53
N ALA A 74 2.59 -11.34 0.84
CA ALA A 74 1.64 -10.57 1.65
C ALA A 74 0.27 -10.45 0.97
N LEU A 75 0.24 -10.15 -0.33
CA LEU A 75 -0.98 -10.08 -1.13
C LEU A 75 -1.71 -11.42 -1.19
N ALA A 76 -0.98 -12.52 -1.42
CA ALA A 76 -1.56 -13.86 -1.43
C ALA A 76 -2.21 -14.20 -0.08
N GLY A 77 -1.49 -13.93 1.03
CA GLY A 77 -2.03 -14.12 2.37
C GLY A 77 -3.29 -13.30 2.63
N LEU A 78 -3.28 -12.02 2.25
CA LEU A 78 -4.43 -11.12 2.38
C LEU A 78 -5.65 -11.61 1.58
N ILE A 79 -5.47 -11.99 0.31
CA ILE A 79 -6.55 -12.49 -0.55
C ILE A 79 -7.12 -13.80 0.00
N THR A 80 -6.28 -14.71 0.47
CA THR A 80 -6.72 -15.98 1.03
C THR A 80 -7.48 -15.79 2.34
N ALA A 81 -6.97 -14.97 3.26
CA ALA A 81 -7.60 -14.72 4.55
C ALA A 81 -8.88 -13.87 4.41
N GLY A 82 -8.89 -12.89 3.52
CA GLY A 82 -10.03 -12.00 3.27
C GLY A 82 -11.09 -12.55 2.31
N ALA A 83 -10.89 -13.76 1.78
CA ALA A 83 -11.81 -14.38 0.81
C ALA A 83 -13.30 -14.41 1.23
N PRO A 84 -13.66 -14.63 2.52
CA PRO A 84 -15.06 -14.59 2.94
C PRO A 84 -15.73 -13.22 2.79
N GLU A 85 -14.93 -12.15 2.90
CA GLU A 85 -15.42 -10.76 2.94
C GLU A 85 -15.36 -10.08 1.57
N ILE A 86 -14.42 -10.48 0.71
CA ILE A 86 -14.27 -9.93 -0.64
C ILE A 86 -15.29 -10.60 -1.56
N SER A 87 -16.32 -9.86 -1.98
CA SER A 87 -17.33 -10.31 -2.96
C SER A 87 -16.70 -10.96 -4.21
N ASP A 88 -17.40 -11.93 -4.80
CA ASP A 88 -16.98 -12.71 -5.96
C ASP A 88 -16.42 -11.88 -7.13
N MET A 89 -16.97 -10.68 -7.35
CA MET A 89 -16.55 -9.80 -8.44
C MET A 89 -15.13 -9.24 -8.22
N HIS A 90 -14.81 -8.73 -7.02
CA HIS A 90 -13.48 -8.21 -6.71
C HIS A 90 -12.46 -9.34 -6.49
N ALA A 91 -12.90 -10.47 -5.92
CA ALA A 91 -12.03 -11.59 -5.61
C ALA A 91 -11.41 -12.22 -6.86
N ARG A 92 -12.16 -12.29 -7.97
CA ARG A 92 -11.65 -12.82 -9.24
C ARG A 92 -10.52 -11.94 -9.80
N SER A 93 -10.77 -10.65 -9.97
CA SER A 93 -9.78 -9.71 -10.51
C SER A 93 -8.51 -9.66 -9.66
N LEU A 94 -8.63 -9.70 -8.33
CA LEU A 94 -7.48 -9.74 -7.43
C LEU A 94 -6.64 -11.01 -7.59
N ARG A 95 -7.30 -12.17 -7.71
CA ARG A 95 -6.61 -13.46 -7.96
C ARG A 95 -5.93 -13.50 -9.33
N ASP A 96 -6.56 -12.95 -10.35
CA ASP A 96 -5.99 -12.91 -11.69
C ASP A 96 -4.79 -11.95 -11.76
N GLY A 97 -4.87 -10.79 -11.12
CA GLY A 97 -3.74 -9.87 -10.96
C GLY A 97 -2.58 -10.47 -10.17
N LEU A 98 -2.86 -11.15 -9.06
CA LEU A 98 -1.85 -11.90 -8.30
C LEU A 98 -1.14 -12.94 -9.17
N ARG A 99 -1.89 -13.69 -9.99
CA ARG A 99 -1.31 -14.67 -10.92
C ARG A 99 -0.41 -14.01 -11.96
N SER A 100 -0.78 -12.83 -12.45
CA SER A 100 0.01 -12.07 -13.43
C SER A 100 1.37 -11.65 -12.85
N VAL A 101 1.41 -11.06 -11.66
CA VAL A 101 2.68 -10.66 -11.02
C VAL A 101 3.54 -11.86 -10.63
N GLN A 102 2.92 -12.96 -10.20
CA GLN A 102 3.62 -14.22 -9.91
C GLN A 102 4.24 -14.86 -11.16
N LEU A 103 3.59 -14.72 -12.32
CA LEU A 103 4.16 -15.22 -13.58
C LEU A 103 5.36 -14.38 -13.99
N ALA A 104 5.24 -13.06 -13.97
CA ALA A 104 6.34 -12.15 -14.29
C ALA A 104 7.55 -12.36 -13.37
N GLU A 105 7.35 -12.54 -12.07
CA GLU A 105 8.43 -12.84 -11.12
C GLU A 105 9.19 -14.14 -11.47
N ARG A 106 8.47 -15.19 -11.89
CA ARG A 106 9.09 -16.46 -12.30
C ARG A 106 9.84 -16.38 -13.62
N GLU A 107 9.40 -15.54 -14.56
CA GLU A 107 10.05 -15.39 -15.86
C GLU A 107 11.38 -14.63 -15.78
N LEU A 108 11.59 -13.87 -14.70
CA LEU A 108 12.80 -13.08 -14.45
C LEU A 108 13.84 -13.80 -13.57
N HIS A 109 13.55 -15.03 -13.15
CA HIS A 109 14.36 -15.87 -12.26
C HIS A 109 15.18 -16.91 -13.03
#